data_AF-A0A3N0DSY3-F1
#
_entry.id   AF-A0A3N0DSY3-F1
#
_cell.length_a   1.000
_cell.length_b   1.000
_cell.length_c   1.000
_cell.angle_alpha   90.00
_cell.angle_beta   90.00
_cell.angle_gamma   90.00
#
_symmetry.space_group_name_H-M   'P 1'
#
loop_
_entity.id
_entity.type
_entity.pdbx_description
1 polymer ?
#
loop_
_entity_poly.entity_id
_entity_poly.type
_entity_poly.pdbx_seq_one_letter_code
_entity_poly.pdbx_strand_id
1 'polypeptide(L)'
;MDGPAPRLSSGIRRARDRYRGWNECYDARMDRFYSRWLLLVLGLLFVFVGLGSLPSAIHAARHDGTWGVFTATDRHCSRGGCLWDGTFRSDNGAIVQDEVTYDGHGIDHVGDRVRAEVVKGSSDAYGRHSDALLESILFSIGGVVCLVWWEVLRRRRAVSGG
;
A
#
# COMPACT_ATOMS: atom_id res chain seq x y z
N MET A 1 56.66 -1.69 -25.26
CA MET A 1 57.09 -0.36 -24.80
C MET A 1 56.36 -0.10 -23.51
N ASP A 2 56.91 -0.56 -22.39
CA ASP A 2 56.31 -0.41 -21.07
C ASP A 2 57.14 0.60 -20.29
N GLY A 3 56.65 1.84 -20.26
CA GLY A 3 57.26 2.90 -19.48
C GLY A 3 57.06 2.67 -17.98
N PRO A 4 58.05 3.00 -17.13
CA PRO A 4 57.95 2.79 -15.70
C PRO A 4 56.83 3.65 -15.10
N ALA A 5 55.93 3.02 -14.34
CA ALA A 5 54.83 3.70 -13.66
C ALA A 5 55.37 4.78 -12.69
N PRO A 6 54.77 5.98 -12.65
CA PRO A 6 55.26 7.07 -11.82
C PRO A 6 55.17 6.70 -10.33
N ARG A 7 56.30 6.86 -9.61
CA ARG A 7 56.38 6.67 -8.16
C ARG A 7 55.62 7.80 -7.45
N LEU A 8 54.38 7.52 -7.07
CA LEU A 8 53.58 8.42 -6.23
C LEU A 8 54.28 8.69 -4.89
N SER A 9 54.41 9.98 -4.54
CA SER A 9 55.01 10.42 -3.29
C SER A 9 54.24 9.86 -2.08
N SER A 10 54.95 9.63 -0.97
CA SER A 10 54.37 9.04 0.26
C SER A 10 53.19 9.86 0.82
N GLY A 11 53.11 11.15 0.50
CA GLY A 11 51.98 12.02 0.84
C GLY A 11 50.70 11.66 0.07
N ILE A 12 50.80 11.39 -1.23
CA ILE A 12 49.63 11.07 -2.06
C ILE A 12 49.05 9.69 -1.69
N ARG A 13 49.91 8.73 -1.29
CA ARG A 13 49.45 7.44 -0.76
C ARG A 13 48.64 7.60 0.53
N ARG A 14 49.15 8.38 1.49
CA ARG A 14 48.42 8.66 2.75
C ARG A 14 47.10 9.42 2.55
N ALA A 15 47.05 10.34 1.59
CA ALA A 15 45.81 11.05 1.27
C ALA A 15 44.75 10.10 0.66
N ARG A 16 45.16 9.21 -0.24
CA ARG A 16 44.27 8.22 -0.88
C ARG A 16 43.69 7.23 0.13
N ASP A 17 44.51 6.69 1.04
CA ASP A 17 44.05 5.74 2.05
C ASP A 17 43.07 6.39 3.04
N ARG A 18 43.30 7.67 3.37
CA ARG A 18 42.38 8.46 4.19
C ARG A 18 41.02 8.70 3.50
N TYR A 19 41.01 8.95 2.19
CA TYR A 19 39.77 9.12 1.43
C TYR A 19 38.98 7.82 1.27
N ARG A 20 39.66 6.67 1.03
CA ARG A 20 38.98 5.35 0.95
C ARG A 20 38.27 4.98 2.25
N GLY A 21 38.95 5.14 3.40
CA GLY A 21 38.34 4.87 4.70
C GLY A 21 37.18 5.82 5.04
N TRP A 22 37.17 7.03 4.49
CA TRP A 22 36.08 7.98 4.69
C TRP A 22 34.80 7.55 3.96
N ASN A 23 34.91 7.07 2.72
CA ASN A 23 33.77 6.62 1.92
C ASN A 23 33.16 5.32 2.46
N GLU A 24 33.98 4.35 2.89
CA GLU A 24 33.50 3.07 3.45
C GLU A 24 32.77 3.27 4.80
N CYS A 25 33.20 4.24 5.61
CA CYS A 25 32.56 4.56 6.89
C CYS A 25 31.28 5.40 6.71
N TYR A 26 31.26 6.26 5.68
CA TYR A 26 30.09 7.05 5.30
C TYR A 26 28.97 6.17 4.73
N ASP A 27 29.28 5.28 3.78
CA ASP A 27 28.30 4.38 3.17
C ASP A 27 27.72 3.39 4.20
N ALA A 28 28.56 2.77 5.02
CA ALA A 28 28.09 1.80 6.02
C ALA A 28 27.25 2.43 7.16
N ARG A 29 27.43 3.72 7.44
CA ARG A 29 26.65 4.44 8.46
C ARG A 29 25.36 5.01 7.86
N MET A 30 25.41 5.49 6.62
CA MET A 30 24.27 6.08 5.94
C MET A 30 23.28 4.99 5.49
N ASP A 31 23.74 3.87 4.93
CA ASP A 31 22.89 2.73 4.56
C ASP A 31 22.08 2.19 5.73
N ARG A 32 22.67 2.13 6.92
CA ARG A 32 22.01 1.63 8.14
C ARG A 32 21.00 2.60 8.74
N PHE A 33 21.04 3.87 8.37
CA PHE A 33 20.07 4.89 8.77
C PHE A 33 18.97 5.01 7.71
N TYR A 34 19.35 5.04 6.43
CA TYR A 34 18.43 5.09 5.29
C TYR A 34 17.56 3.85 5.19
N SER A 35 18.14 2.63 5.21
CA SER A 35 17.36 1.38 5.21
C SER A 35 16.37 1.33 6.37
N ARG A 36 16.78 1.92 7.48
CA ARG A 36 15.94 2.02 8.66
C ARG A 36 14.73 2.93 8.36
N TRP A 37 14.94 4.21 8.13
CA TRP A 37 13.82 5.13 7.91
C TRP A 37 12.95 4.69 6.74
N LEU A 38 13.54 4.10 5.71
CA LEU A 38 12.84 3.45 4.60
C LEU A 38 11.86 2.38 5.10
N LEU A 39 12.29 1.42 5.92
CA LEU A 39 11.41 0.36 6.45
C LEU A 39 10.27 0.91 7.31
N LEU A 40 10.51 1.97 8.08
CA LEU A 40 9.49 2.60 8.91
C LEU A 40 8.45 3.32 8.05
N VAL A 41 8.89 4.10 7.07
CA VAL A 41 8.02 4.80 6.11
C VAL A 41 7.23 3.79 5.28
N LEU A 42 7.88 2.72 4.81
CA LEU A 42 7.23 1.65 4.07
C LEU A 42 6.19 0.94 4.94
N GLY A 43 6.53 0.54 6.17
CA GLY A 43 5.59 -0.09 7.09
C GLY A 43 4.35 0.78 7.36
N LEU A 44 4.54 2.08 7.60
CA LEU A 44 3.44 3.03 7.75
C LEU A 44 2.61 3.18 6.48
N LEU A 45 3.25 3.26 5.31
CA LEU A 45 2.56 3.33 4.02
C LEU A 45 1.66 2.10 3.81
N PHE A 46 2.19 0.89 4.04
CA PHE A 46 1.44 -0.36 3.92
C PHE A 46 0.25 -0.41 4.88
N VAL A 47 0.44 0.02 6.13
CA VAL A 47 -0.65 0.13 7.11
C VAL A 47 -1.68 1.15 6.66
N PHE A 48 -1.27 2.31 6.15
CA PHE A 48 -2.17 3.37 5.70
C PHE A 48 -3.00 2.94 4.47
N VAL A 49 -2.37 2.28 3.50
CA VAL A 49 -3.07 1.68 2.35
C VAL A 49 -4.06 0.61 2.82
N GLY A 50 -3.67 -0.27 3.75
CA GLY A 50 -4.57 -1.25 4.34
C GLY A 50 -5.72 -0.64 5.17
N LEU A 51 -5.51 0.52 5.79
CA LEU A 51 -6.57 1.29 6.47
C LEU A 51 -7.56 1.87 5.46
N GLY A 52 -7.09 2.32 4.29
CA GLY A 52 -7.96 2.82 3.22
C GLY A 52 -8.93 1.76 2.68
N SER A 53 -8.56 0.49 2.76
CA SER A 53 -9.37 -0.63 2.29
C SER A 53 -10.17 -1.34 3.39
N LEU A 54 -10.07 -0.89 4.65
CA LEU A 54 -10.92 -1.33 5.75
C LEU A 54 -12.43 -1.32 5.49
N PRO A 55 -13.02 -0.39 4.71
CA PRO A 55 -14.45 -0.41 4.43
C PRO A 55 -14.87 -1.77 3.85
N SER A 56 -14.14 -2.27 2.85
CA SER A 56 -14.43 -3.57 2.21
C SER A 56 -14.37 -4.75 3.20
N ALA A 57 -13.40 -4.75 4.13
CA ALA A 57 -13.22 -5.81 5.12
C ALA A 57 -14.27 -5.77 6.24
N ILE A 58 -14.67 -4.58 6.69
CA ILE A 58 -15.72 -4.41 7.70
C ILE A 58 -17.08 -4.79 7.13
N HIS A 59 -17.33 -4.49 5.84
CA HIS A 59 -18.59 -4.85 5.19
C HIS A 59 -18.73 -6.36 4.97
N ALA A 60 -17.68 -7.06 4.53
CA ALA A 60 -17.71 -8.51 4.42
C ALA A 60 -17.88 -9.22 5.77
N ALA A 61 -17.32 -8.66 6.85
CA ALA A 61 -17.42 -9.25 8.18
C ALA A 61 -18.81 -9.10 8.82
N ARG A 62 -19.60 -8.10 8.40
CA ARG A 62 -20.90 -7.81 9.04
C ARG A 62 -22.09 -8.49 8.40
N HIS A 63 -22.09 -8.77 7.08
CA HIS A 63 -23.28 -9.28 6.37
C HIS A 63 -24.59 -8.53 6.69
N ASP A 64 -24.49 -7.30 7.21
CA ASP A 64 -25.61 -6.48 7.67
C ASP A 64 -26.09 -5.53 6.56
N GLY A 65 -25.58 -5.69 5.34
CA GLY A 65 -26.00 -4.89 4.20
C GLY A 65 -27.33 -5.37 3.63
N THR A 66 -28.01 -4.46 2.96
CA THR A 66 -29.23 -4.79 2.23
C THR A 66 -28.85 -5.16 0.81
N TRP A 67 -29.26 -6.36 0.38
CA TRP A 67 -29.09 -6.80 -1.00
C TRP A 67 -30.05 -6.08 -1.95
N GLY A 68 -29.55 -5.77 -3.14
CA GLY A 68 -30.33 -5.10 -4.17
C GLY A 68 -29.64 -5.13 -5.52
N VAL A 69 -30.17 -4.29 -6.39
CA VAL A 69 -29.68 -4.08 -7.75
C VAL A 69 -29.07 -2.69 -7.84
N PHE A 70 -27.80 -2.65 -8.22
CA PHE A 70 -27.12 -1.44 -8.63
C PHE A 70 -27.28 -1.24 -10.13
N THR A 71 -27.61 -0.03 -10.56
CA THR A 71 -27.69 0.36 -11.97
C THR A 71 -26.68 1.46 -12.23
N ALA A 72 -25.70 1.18 -13.11
CA ALA A 72 -24.68 2.15 -13.47
C ALA A 72 -25.28 3.33 -14.24
N THR A 73 -24.93 4.56 -13.85
CA THR A 73 -25.35 5.80 -14.53
C THR A 73 -24.18 6.59 -15.11
N ASP A 74 -23.03 6.57 -14.44
CA ASP A 74 -21.82 7.26 -14.91
C ASP A 74 -20.56 6.47 -14.57
N ARG A 75 -19.46 6.77 -15.26
CA ARG A 75 -18.16 6.13 -15.05
C ARG A 75 -17.08 7.17 -14.81
N HIS A 76 -16.41 7.08 -13.67
CA HIS A 76 -15.29 7.93 -13.33
C HIS A 76 -13.98 7.14 -13.31
N CYS A 77 -13.02 7.50 -14.18
CA CYS A 77 -11.71 6.85 -14.22
C CYS A 77 -10.62 7.75 -13.67
N SER A 78 -9.79 7.18 -12.79
CA SER A 78 -8.60 7.82 -12.24
C SER A 78 -7.35 6.99 -12.57
N ARG A 79 -6.18 7.45 -12.12
CA ARG A 79 -4.92 6.67 -12.25
C ARG A 79 -4.97 5.30 -11.56
N GLY A 80 -5.86 5.11 -10.58
CA GLY A 80 -5.97 3.87 -9.80
C GLY A 80 -7.02 2.88 -10.29
N GLY A 81 -7.81 3.22 -11.31
CA GLY A 81 -8.93 2.38 -11.76
C GLY A 81 -10.13 3.20 -12.22
N CYS A 82 -11.21 2.50 -12.61
CA CYS A 82 -12.49 3.11 -12.94
C CYS A 82 -13.54 2.72 -11.91
N LEU A 83 -14.23 3.72 -11.39
CA LEU A 83 -15.36 3.62 -10.48
C LEU A 83 -16.65 3.88 -11.27
N TRP A 84 -17.74 3.30 -10.83
CA TRP A 84 -19.06 3.50 -11.43
C TRP A 84 -19.99 4.18 -10.45
N ASP A 85 -20.61 5.27 -10.86
CA ASP A 85 -21.64 5.94 -10.08
C ASP A 85 -23.01 5.55 -10.62
N GLY A 86 -23.97 5.37 -9.72
CA GLY A 86 -25.23 4.74 -10.07
C GLY A 86 -26.34 4.91 -9.04
N THR A 87 -27.41 4.18 -9.30
CA THR A 87 -28.56 4.10 -8.41
C THR A 87 -28.65 2.70 -7.84
N PHE A 88 -28.83 2.61 -6.52
CA PHE A 88 -29.06 1.35 -5.83
C PHE A 88 -30.52 1.22 -5.43
N ARG A 89 -31.09 0.05 -5.67
CA ARG A 89 -32.43 -0.30 -5.23
C ARG A 89 -32.42 -1.64 -4.52
N SER A 90 -32.89 -1.65 -3.27
CA SER A 90 -33.01 -2.89 -2.49
C SER A 90 -34.05 -3.85 -3.08
N ASP A 91 -33.88 -5.14 -2.83
CA ASP A 91 -34.79 -6.20 -3.31
C ASP A 91 -36.22 -6.02 -2.79
N ASN A 92 -36.38 -5.46 -1.59
CA ASN A 92 -37.68 -5.13 -0.99
C ASN A 92 -38.23 -3.76 -1.43
N GLY A 93 -37.50 -3.00 -2.25
CA GLY A 93 -37.86 -1.66 -2.71
C GLY A 93 -37.94 -0.60 -1.61
N ALA A 94 -37.58 -0.92 -0.37
CA ALA A 94 -37.66 -0.01 0.76
C ALA A 94 -36.54 1.04 0.77
N ILE A 95 -35.43 0.76 0.08
CA ILE A 95 -34.26 1.63 0.01
C ILE A 95 -33.96 1.89 -1.46
N VAL A 96 -34.03 3.16 -1.82
CA VAL A 96 -33.52 3.68 -3.09
C VAL A 96 -32.50 4.75 -2.73
N GLN A 97 -31.29 4.60 -3.25
CA GLN A 97 -30.22 5.58 -3.09
C GLN A 97 -29.70 5.93 -4.48
N ASP A 98 -29.60 7.22 -4.72
CA ASP A 98 -28.94 7.78 -5.89
C ASP A 98 -27.49 8.14 -5.51
N GLU A 99 -26.63 8.29 -6.51
CA GLU A 99 -25.20 8.65 -6.32
C GLU A 99 -24.43 7.63 -5.47
N VAL A 100 -24.68 6.35 -5.71
CA VAL A 100 -23.94 5.25 -5.09
C VAL A 100 -22.73 4.92 -5.95
N THR A 101 -21.56 4.82 -5.34
CA THR A 101 -20.34 4.43 -6.04
C THR A 101 -20.15 2.92 -5.92
N TYR A 102 -19.89 2.26 -7.04
CA TYR A 102 -19.64 0.82 -7.14
C TYR A 102 -18.21 0.59 -7.63
N ASP A 103 -17.45 -0.11 -6.79
CA ASP A 103 -16.10 -0.60 -7.08
C ASP A 103 -16.12 -2.13 -7.18
N GLY A 104 -16.39 -2.63 -8.38
CA GLY A 104 -16.51 -4.06 -8.63
C GLY A 104 -16.57 -4.40 -10.12
N HIS A 105 -16.51 -5.70 -10.40
CA HIS A 105 -16.56 -6.24 -11.76
C HIS A 105 -18.00 -6.58 -12.19
N GLY A 106 -18.22 -6.66 -13.50
CA GLY A 106 -19.53 -7.02 -14.09
C GLY A 106 -20.35 -5.85 -14.61
N ILE A 107 -19.78 -4.64 -14.63
CA ILE A 107 -20.33 -3.46 -15.29
C ILE A 107 -19.36 -3.06 -16.38
N ASP A 108 -19.82 -3.10 -17.63
CA ASP A 108 -19.02 -2.70 -18.79
C ASP A 108 -19.55 -1.38 -19.38
N HIS A 109 -20.85 -1.13 -19.25
CA HIS A 109 -21.54 0.01 -19.83
C HIS A 109 -22.50 0.69 -18.84
N VAL A 110 -22.77 1.96 -19.08
CA VAL A 110 -23.85 2.70 -18.41
C VAL A 110 -25.19 1.99 -18.68
N GLY A 111 -25.99 1.83 -17.64
CA GLY A 111 -27.26 1.11 -17.66
C GLY A 111 -27.17 -0.37 -17.28
N ASP A 112 -25.96 -0.93 -17.19
CA ASP A 112 -25.76 -2.28 -16.71
C ASP A 112 -26.24 -2.42 -15.25
N ARG A 113 -26.76 -3.61 -14.96
CA ARG A 113 -27.33 -3.93 -13.65
C ARG A 113 -26.58 -5.08 -13.03
N VAL A 114 -26.07 -4.87 -11.83
CA VAL A 114 -25.37 -5.90 -11.07
C VAL A 114 -25.97 -6.06 -9.69
N ARG A 115 -25.81 -7.26 -9.15
CA ARG A 115 -26.23 -7.54 -7.78
C ARG A 115 -25.17 -7.01 -6.83
N ALA A 116 -25.59 -6.10 -5.96
CA ALA A 116 -24.72 -5.46 -4.99
C ALA A 116 -25.36 -5.43 -3.60
N GLU A 117 -24.53 -5.23 -2.60
CA GLU A 117 -24.92 -5.03 -1.21
C GLU A 117 -24.52 -3.62 -0.77
N VAL A 118 -25.47 -2.88 -0.20
CA VAL A 118 -25.22 -1.54 0.37
C VAL A 118 -25.44 -1.59 1.88
N VAL A 119 -24.51 -1.02 2.63
CA VAL A 119 -24.64 -0.88 4.08
C VAL A 119 -25.30 0.44 4.42
N LYS A 120 -26.26 0.39 5.35
CA LYS A 120 -27.04 1.56 5.76
C LYS A 120 -26.11 2.70 6.23
N GLY A 121 -26.17 3.85 5.55
CA GLY A 121 -25.38 5.04 5.85
C GLY A 121 -24.04 5.13 5.11
N SER A 122 -23.71 4.17 4.25
CA SER A 122 -22.62 4.26 3.27
C SER A 122 -23.20 4.57 1.89
N SER A 123 -22.45 5.30 1.07
CA SER A 123 -22.72 5.59 -0.34
C SER A 123 -22.02 4.59 -1.28
N ASP A 124 -21.50 3.49 -0.75
CA ASP A 124 -20.71 2.53 -1.51
C ASP A 124 -21.46 1.21 -1.68
N ALA A 125 -21.54 0.73 -2.92
CA ALA A 125 -22.10 -0.57 -3.27
C ALA A 125 -20.98 -1.57 -3.53
N TYR A 126 -21.09 -2.75 -2.92
CA TYR A 126 -20.08 -3.80 -3.04
C TYR A 126 -20.60 -5.01 -3.81
N GLY A 127 -19.76 -5.54 -4.70
CA GLY A 127 -20.02 -6.78 -5.43
C GLY A 127 -19.72 -8.02 -4.60
N ARG A 128 -20.28 -9.18 -5.01
CA ARG A 128 -20.07 -10.47 -4.31
C ARG A 128 -18.62 -11.00 -4.41
N HIS A 129 -17.80 -10.52 -5.35
CA HIS A 129 -16.43 -11.00 -5.61
C HIS A 129 -15.45 -9.82 -5.72
N SER A 130 -15.20 -9.13 -4.60
CA SER A 130 -14.15 -8.11 -4.54
C SER A 130 -12.86 -8.72 -4.00
N ASP A 131 -11.85 -8.87 -4.87
CA ASP A 131 -10.48 -9.31 -4.51
C ASP A 131 -9.76 -8.31 -3.57
N ALA A 132 -10.33 -7.12 -3.39
CA ALA A 132 -9.84 -6.05 -2.53
C ALA A 132 -9.54 -6.51 -1.09
N LEU A 133 -10.29 -7.49 -0.58
CA LEU A 133 -10.07 -8.04 0.76
C LEU A 133 -8.76 -8.82 0.87
N LEU A 134 -8.46 -9.63 -0.14
CA LEU A 134 -7.23 -10.43 -0.18
C LEU A 134 -6.00 -9.52 -0.28
N GLU A 135 -6.09 -8.51 -1.14
CA GLU A 135 -5.02 -7.53 -1.32
C GLU A 135 -4.77 -6.74 -0.02
N SER A 136 -5.83 -6.25 0.62
CA SER A 136 -5.76 -5.54 1.91
C SER A 136 -5.07 -6.32 3.02
N ILE A 137 -5.38 -7.62 3.11
CA ILE A 137 -4.78 -8.52 4.10
C ILE A 137 -3.28 -8.70 3.82
N LEU A 138 -2.90 -8.90 2.55
CA LEU A 138 -1.49 -9.06 2.16
C LEU A 138 -0.68 -7.79 2.46
N PHE A 139 -1.20 -6.61 2.12
CA PHE A 139 -0.55 -5.33 2.44
C PHE A 139 -0.40 -5.14 3.96
N SER A 140 -1.44 -5.46 4.73
CA SER A 140 -1.41 -5.35 6.19
C SER A 140 -0.37 -6.29 6.83
N ILE A 141 -0.29 -7.54 6.37
CA ILE A 141 0.72 -8.51 6.85
C ILE A 141 2.13 -8.03 6.50
N GLY A 142 2.34 -7.56 5.26
CA GLY A 142 3.63 -7.02 4.82
C GLY A 142 4.10 -5.84 5.69
N GLY A 143 3.18 -4.92 6.02
CA GLY A 143 3.45 -3.80 6.92
C GLY A 143 3.87 -4.25 8.33
N VAL A 144 3.14 -5.21 8.91
CA VAL A 144 3.46 -5.76 10.25
C VAL A 144 4.82 -6.45 10.25
N VAL A 145 5.14 -7.24 9.23
CA VAL A 145 6.45 -7.91 9.12
C VAL A 145 7.57 -6.87 9.07
N CYS A 146 7.41 -5.78 8.30
CA CYS A 146 8.41 -4.71 8.24
C CYS A 146 8.62 -4.02 9.60
N LEU A 147 7.53 -3.75 10.34
CA LEU A 147 7.59 -3.10 11.66
C LEU A 147 8.20 -4.03 12.74
N VAL A 148 7.87 -5.32 12.71
CA VAL A 148 8.46 -6.32 13.61
C VAL A 148 9.96 -6.45 13.31
N TRP A 149 10.32 -6.56 12.03
CA TRP A 149 11.73 -6.65 11.62
C TRP A 149 12.52 -5.39 12.01
N TRP A 150 11.92 -4.22 11.88
CA TRP A 150 12.46 -2.95 12.37
C TRP A 150 12.79 -3.00 13.87
N GLU A 151 11.84 -3.43 14.70
CA GLU A 151 12.05 -3.52 16.15
C GLU A 151 13.10 -4.57 16.52
N VAL A 152 13.14 -5.71 15.82
CA VAL A 152 14.18 -6.73 15.99
C VAL A 152 15.56 -6.14 15.70
N LEU A 153 15.73 -5.43 14.59
CA LEU A 153 16.99 -4.77 14.23
C LEU A 153 17.37 -3.66 15.22
N ARG A 154 16.39 -2.92 15.74
CA ARG A 154 16.59 -1.91 16.77
C ARG A 154 17.10 -2.54 18.08
N ARG A 155 16.48 -3.61 18.54
CA ARG A 155 16.84 -4.31 19.78
C ARG A 155 18.20 -4.99 19.71
N ARG A 156 18.54 -5.61 18.58
CA ARG A 156 19.86 -6.22 18.37
C ARG A 156 21.01 -5.23 18.56
N ARG A 157 20.83 -3.96 18.18
CA ARG A 157 21.86 -2.92 18.38
C ARG A 157 22.01 -2.47 19.83
N ALA A 158 20.94 -2.53 20.64
CA ALA A 158 21.03 -2.17 22.06
C ALA A 158 21.86 -3.19 22.86
N VAL A 159 21.88 -4.46 22.42
CA VAL A 159 22.64 -5.54 23.06
C VAL A 159 24.12 -5.55 22.63
N SER A 160 24.44 -5.09 21.42
CA SER A 160 25.84 -5.05 20.92
C SER A 160 26.62 -3.79 21.31
N GLY A 161 26.02 -2.86 22.05
CA GLY A 161 26.61 -1.57 22.44
C GLY A 161 26.85 -1.40 23.94
N GLY A 162 26.60 -2.44 24.75
CA GLY A 162 26.99 -2.52 26.17
C GLY A 162 28.05 -3.60 26.34
#